data_AF-A0A7S3TV73-F1
#
_entry.id   AF-A0A7S3TV73-F1
#
_cell.length_a   1.000
_cell.length_b   1.000
_cell.length_c   1.000
_cell.angle_alpha   90.00
_cell.angle_beta   90.00
_cell.angle_gamma   90.00
#
_symmetry.space_group_name_H-M   'P 1'
#
loop_
_entity.id
_entity.type
_entity.pdbx_description
1 polymer ?
#
loop_
_entity_poly.entity_id
_entity_poly.type
_entity_poly.pdbx_seq_one_letter_code
_entity_poly.pdbx_strand_id
1 'polypeptide(L)'
;AFSISNEADRRFLSRLCIKAGDIGHAALPWYLHEQWVAGVLEEFYTQGDEEVSLGLPISPLCNRAELCDIGTTQRGFLDIVCMPLFTVLADEQHHAKNKNDNLGKSKSHSSLHGVLKSVRGAAIAELQANSQRWIDDHD
;
A
#
# COMPACT_ATOMS: atom_id res chain seq x y z
N ALA A 1 -7.60 -23.65 0.73
CA ALA A 1 -7.61 -22.99 -0.59
C ALA A 1 -8.68 -21.90 -0.57
N PHE A 2 -8.33 -20.67 -0.96
CA PHE A 2 -9.21 -19.51 -0.96
C PHE A 2 -10.51 -19.74 -1.75
N SER A 3 -11.63 -19.20 -1.26
CA SER A 3 -12.94 -19.27 -1.89
C SER A 3 -13.77 -18.04 -1.57
N ILE A 4 -14.21 -17.30 -2.59
CA ILE A 4 -15.09 -16.13 -2.41
C ILE A 4 -16.45 -16.48 -1.77
N SER A 5 -16.89 -17.74 -1.87
CA SER A 5 -18.09 -18.21 -1.19
C SER A 5 -17.90 -18.39 0.32
N ASN A 6 -16.66 -18.55 0.80
CA ASN A 6 -16.33 -18.67 2.21
C ASN A 6 -16.33 -17.28 2.86
N GLU A 7 -17.10 -17.13 3.94
CA GLU A 7 -17.20 -15.87 4.66
C GLU A 7 -15.87 -15.40 5.28
N ALA A 8 -15.07 -16.30 5.83
CA ALA A 8 -13.78 -15.96 6.41
C ALA A 8 -12.84 -15.38 5.35
N ASP A 9 -12.79 -16.01 4.17
CA ASP A 9 -11.98 -15.59 3.03
C ASP A 9 -12.45 -14.24 2.48
N ARG A 10 -13.77 -14.00 2.37
CA ARG A 10 -14.30 -12.67 2.00
C ARG A 10 -13.94 -11.61 3.02
N ARG A 11 -14.09 -11.89 4.32
CA ARG A 11 -13.76 -10.93 5.38
C ARG A 11 -12.27 -10.59 5.37
N PHE A 12 -11.42 -11.58 5.13
CA PHE A 12 -9.98 -11.39 4.97
C PHE A 12 -9.68 -10.48 3.77
N LEU A 13 -10.25 -10.78 2.59
CA LEU A 13 -10.08 -9.95 1.40
C LEU A 13 -10.57 -8.52 1.62
N SER A 14 -11.73 -8.32 2.27
CA SER A 14 -12.23 -6.97 2.61
C SER A 14 -11.25 -6.19 3.49
N ARG A 15 -10.64 -6.85 4.48
CA ARG A 15 -9.61 -6.22 5.34
C ARG A 15 -8.38 -5.81 4.54
N LEU A 16 -7.93 -6.66 3.62
CA LEU A 16 -6.81 -6.32 2.74
C LEU A 16 -7.15 -5.13 1.84
N CYS A 17 -8.33 -5.10 1.23
CA CYS A 17 -8.77 -3.98 0.41
C CYS A 17 -8.83 -2.66 1.19
N ILE A 18 -9.33 -2.68 2.44
CA ILE A 18 -9.34 -1.49 3.30
C ILE A 18 -7.91 -1.02 3.56
N LYS A 19 -7.01 -1.93 3.91
CA LYS A 19 -5.59 -1.59 4.13
C LYS A 19 -4.94 -1.02 2.87
N ALA A 20 -5.21 -1.59 1.71
CA ALA A 20 -4.65 -1.08 0.45
C ALA A 20 -5.26 0.27 0.03
N GLY A 21 -6.50 0.54 0.42
CA GLY A 21 -7.10 1.87 0.25
C GLY A 21 -6.41 2.92 1.11
N ASP A 22 -6.04 2.56 2.35
CA ASP A 22 -5.38 3.44 3.32
C ASP A 22 -3.98 3.89 2.85
N ILE A 23 -3.19 2.96 2.31
CA ILE A 23 -1.83 3.23 1.80
C ILE A 23 -1.76 3.22 0.27
N GLY A 24 -2.87 3.51 -0.39
CA GLY A 24 -3.00 3.44 -1.86
C GLY A 24 -2.10 4.43 -2.60
N HIS A 25 -1.73 5.54 -1.96
CA HIS A 25 -0.81 6.54 -2.54
C HIS A 25 0.56 5.96 -2.89
N ALA A 26 0.96 4.84 -2.25
CA ALA A 26 2.21 4.15 -2.52
C ALA A 26 2.30 3.63 -3.97
N ALA A 27 1.16 3.28 -4.55
CA ALA A 27 1.05 2.70 -5.89
C ALA A 27 0.64 3.72 -6.97
N LEU A 28 0.68 5.03 -6.67
CA LEU A 28 0.44 6.09 -7.64
C LEU A 28 1.74 6.40 -8.42
N PRO A 29 1.63 7.03 -9.61
CA PRO A 29 2.80 7.56 -10.31
C PRO A 29 3.62 8.49 -9.41
N TRP A 30 4.94 8.46 -9.58
CA TRP A 30 5.91 9.18 -8.75
C TRP A 30 5.49 10.59 -8.33
N TYR A 31 5.09 11.45 -9.28
CA TYR A 31 4.76 12.85 -8.99
C TYR A 31 3.59 13.01 -7.99
N LEU A 32 2.65 12.05 -7.94
CA LEU A 32 1.60 12.04 -6.93
C LEU A 32 2.09 11.39 -5.65
N HIS A 33 2.79 10.27 -5.76
CA HIS A 33 3.35 9.55 -4.62
C HIS A 33 4.21 10.46 -3.74
N GLU A 34 5.15 11.18 -4.37
CA GLU A 34 6.04 12.14 -3.73
C GLU A 34 5.27 13.27 -3.03
N GLN A 35 4.24 13.83 -3.67
CA GLN A 35 3.40 14.87 -3.06
C GLN A 35 2.67 14.36 -1.81
N TRP A 36 2.14 13.13 -1.85
CA TRP A 36 1.50 12.52 -0.68
C TRP A 36 2.50 12.26 0.44
N VAL A 37 3.69 11.75 0.11
CA VAL A 37 4.76 11.53 1.10
C VAL A 37 5.19 12.84 1.75
N ALA A 38 5.35 13.91 0.97
CA ALA A 38 5.69 15.23 1.50
C ALA A 38 4.65 15.74 2.50
N GLY A 39 3.35 15.51 2.23
CA GLY A 39 2.27 15.82 3.17
C GLY A 39 2.38 15.03 4.48
N VAL A 40 2.61 13.72 4.41
CA VAL A 40 2.76 12.85 5.60
C VAL A 40 4.00 13.24 6.42
N LEU A 41 5.11 13.57 5.76
CA LEU A 41 6.31 14.03 6.45
C LEU A 41 6.07 15.36 7.17
N GLU A 42 5.37 16.31 6.55
CA GLU A 42 5.02 17.56 7.21
C GLU A 42 4.11 17.35 8.43
N GLU A 43 3.18 16.40 8.35
CA GLU A 43 2.36 15.99 9.50
C GLU A 43 3.22 15.42 10.64
N PHE A 44 4.16 14.51 10.34
CA PHE A 44 5.09 13.97 11.34
C PHE A 44 5.97 15.04 11.96
N TYR A 45 6.49 15.97 11.16
CA TYR A 45 7.34 17.04 11.67
C TYR A 45 6.55 18.03 12.52
N THR A 46 5.31 18.33 12.14
CA THR A 46 4.42 19.16 12.96
C THR A 46 4.13 18.48 14.31
N GLN A 47 3.90 17.17 14.32
CA GLN A 47 3.74 16.42 15.56
C GLN A 47 5.01 16.49 16.42
N GLY A 48 6.19 16.32 15.84
CA GLY A 48 7.45 16.39 16.58
C GLY A 48 7.70 17.77 17.21
N ASP A 49 7.39 18.84 16.48
CA ASP A 49 7.49 20.21 17.01
C ASP A 49 6.52 20.42 18.20
N GLU A 50 5.31 19.86 18.13
CA GLU A 50 4.34 19.91 19.22
C GLU A 50 4.82 19.11 20.44
N GLU A 51 5.36 17.90 20.23
CA GLU A 51 5.96 17.08 21.28
C GLU A 51 7.09 17.83 22.01
N VAL A 52 7.97 18.52 21.28
CA VAL A 52 9.00 19.39 21.86
C VAL A 52 8.38 20.51 22.69
N SER A 53 7.35 21.18 22.17
CA SER A 53 6.69 22.29 22.86
C SER A 53 6.04 21.87 24.19
N LEU A 54 5.61 20.61 24.27
CA LEU A 54 5.01 20.00 25.45
C LEU A 54 6.05 19.39 26.41
N GLY A 55 7.34 19.40 26.05
CA GLY A 55 8.39 18.74 26.82
C GLY A 55 8.32 17.21 26.79
N LEU A 56 7.69 16.64 25.75
CA LEU A 56 7.58 15.20 25.54
C LEU A 56 8.78 14.69 24.72
N PRO A 57 9.14 13.39 24.85
CA PRO A 57 10.07 12.77 23.91
C PRO A 57 9.50 12.79 22.50
N ILE A 58 10.32 13.14 21.51
CA ILE A 58 9.91 13.15 20.10
C ILE A 58 9.67 11.71 19.62
N SER A 59 8.54 11.49 18.97
CA SER A 59 8.18 10.22 18.36
C SER A 59 9.10 9.86 17.20
N PRO A 60 9.30 8.57 16.91
CA PRO A 60 10.07 8.14 15.74
C PRO A 60 9.58 8.82 14.46
N LEU A 61 10.52 9.20 13.57
CA LEU A 61 10.26 9.89 12.29
C LEU A 61 9.70 11.32 12.40
N CYS A 62 9.36 11.78 13.60
CA CYS A 62 8.77 13.11 13.81
C CYS A 62 9.82 14.21 14.03
N ASN A 63 11.10 13.84 14.20
CA ASN A 63 12.18 14.81 14.37
C ASN A 63 12.70 15.30 13.01
N ARG A 64 12.34 16.53 12.61
CA ARG A 64 12.85 17.14 11.36
C ARG A 64 14.36 17.45 11.36
N ALA A 65 15.01 17.49 12.54
CA ALA A 65 16.44 17.73 12.68
C ALA A 65 17.28 16.46 12.58
N GLU A 66 16.69 15.31 12.94
CA GLU A 66 17.18 14.03 12.46
C GLU A 66 16.72 13.93 11.01
N LEU A 67 17.63 14.25 10.07
CA LEU A 67 17.51 13.78 8.70
C LEU A 67 17.58 12.25 8.74
N CYS A 68 16.57 11.58 9.27
CA CYS A 68 16.27 10.20 8.91
C CYS A 68 16.31 10.20 7.40
N ASP A 69 17.19 9.39 6.84
CA ASP A 69 17.29 9.23 5.40
C ASP A 69 15.89 8.89 4.88
N ILE A 70 15.24 9.90 4.30
CA ILE A 70 13.86 9.83 3.83
C ILE A 70 13.81 8.75 2.74
N GLY A 71 14.84 8.66 1.91
CA GLY A 71 14.99 7.62 0.89
C GLY A 71 14.97 6.23 1.52
N THR A 72 15.84 5.96 2.49
CA THR A 72 15.85 4.67 3.22
C THR A 72 14.53 4.39 3.94
N THR A 73 13.93 5.39 4.58
CA THR A 73 12.66 5.22 5.32
C THR A 73 11.51 4.89 4.37
N GLN A 74 11.37 5.63 3.28
CA GLN A 74 10.31 5.42 2.29
C GLN A 74 10.51 4.11 1.53
N ARG A 75 11.74 3.78 1.16
CA ARG A 75 12.08 2.46 0.61
C ARG A 75 11.66 1.34 1.57
N GLY A 76 12.03 1.45 2.85
CA GLY A 76 11.65 0.47 3.87
C GLY A 76 10.13 0.30 3.97
N PHE A 77 9.38 1.40 3.96
CA PHE A 77 7.92 1.37 3.95
C PHE A 77 7.35 0.70 2.70
N LEU A 78 7.88 1.01 1.52
CA LEU A 78 7.44 0.43 0.25
C LEU A 78 7.76 -1.08 0.19
N ASP A 79 8.97 -1.48 0.51
CA ASP A 79 9.46 -2.86 0.38
C ASP A 79 8.86 -3.79 1.45
N ILE A 80 8.69 -3.31 2.69
CA ILE A 80 8.32 -4.15 3.84
C ILE A 80 6.81 -4.10 4.11
N VAL A 81 6.14 -2.98 3.84
CA VAL A 81 4.70 -2.82 4.16
C VAL A 81 3.85 -2.88 2.90
N CYS A 82 4.14 -2.04 1.91
CA CYS A 82 3.30 -1.90 0.73
C CYS A 82 3.40 -3.12 -0.20
N MET A 83 4.62 -3.52 -0.56
CA MET A 83 4.84 -4.60 -1.52
C MET A 83 4.18 -5.92 -1.08
N PRO A 84 4.32 -6.40 0.18
CA PRO A 84 3.66 -7.63 0.60
C PRO A 84 2.13 -7.52 0.59
N LEU A 85 1.56 -6.39 1.01
CA LEU A 85 0.11 -6.18 1.00
C LEU A 85 -0.47 -6.27 -0.42
N PHE A 86 0.13 -5.53 -1.35
CA PHE A 86 -0.34 -5.50 -2.74
C PHE A 86 -0.07 -6.83 -3.47
N THR A 87 1.00 -7.55 -3.12
CA THR A 87 1.29 -8.88 -3.65
C THR A 87 0.24 -9.90 -3.23
N VAL A 88 -0.11 -9.97 -1.94
CA VAL A 88 -1.17 -10.88 -1.45
C VAL A 88 -2.52 -10.56 -2.11
N LEU A 89 -2.85 -9.28 -2.25
CA LEU A 89 -4.06 -8.86 -2.97
C LEU A 89 -4.07 -9.25 -4.45
N ALA A 90 -2.89 -9.32 -5.08
CA ALA A 90 -2.73 -9.76 -6.46
C ALA A 90 -2.81 -11.30 -6.60
N ASP A 91 -2.27 -12.05 -5.65
CA ASP A 91 -2.15 -13.52 -5.71
C ASP A 91 -3.43 -14.28 -5.33
N GLU A 92 -4.19 -13.80 -4.33
CA GLU A 92 -5.48 -14.41 -3.92
C GLU A 92 -6.52 -14.42 -5.07
N GLN A 93 -6.23 -13.73 -6.17
CA GLN A 93 -7.01 -13.72 -7.41
C GLN A 93 -6.83 -14.99 -8.25
N HIS A 94 -5.67 -15.66 -8.17
CA HIS A 94 -5.36 -16.84 -8.98
C HIS A 94 -6.15 -18.06 -8.50
N HIS A 95 -6.40 -18.17 -7.19
CA HIS A 95 -7.16 -19.28 -6.60
C HIS A 95 -8.67 -19.14 -6.82
N ALA A 96 -9.18 -17.89 -6.89
CA ALA A 96 -10.60 -17.64 -7.19
C ALA A 96 -10.99 -18.03 -8.63
N LYS A 97 -10.07 -17.91 -9.60
CA LYS A 97 -10.33 -18.25 -11.02
C LYS A 97 -10.50 -19.75 -11.27
N ASN A 98 -9.67 -20.61 -10.68
CA ASN A 98 -9.66 -22.05 -10.98
C ASN A 98 -10.93 -22.81 -10.54
N LYS A 99 -11.81 -22.22 -9.73
CA LYS A 99 -13.08 -22.83 -9.31
C LYS A 99 -14.30 -22.37 -10.10
N ASN A 100 -14.21 -21.27 -10.85
CA ASN A 100 -15.39 -20.64 -11.46
C ASN A 100 -15.69 -21.14 -12.89
N ASP A 101 -14.83 -21.99 -13.47
CA ASP A 101 -15.03 -22.55 -14.81
C ASP A 101 -16.05 -23.72 -14.87
N ASN A 102 -16.63 -24.13 -13.73
CA ASN A 102 -17.58 -25.24 -13.65
C ASN A 102 -18.98 -24.89 -13.11
N LEU A 103 -19.35 -23.60 -12.97
CA LEU A 103 -20.71 -23.24 -12.54
C LEU A 103 -21.35 -22.23 -13.51
N GLY A 104 -22.47 -22.66 -14.09
CA GLY A 104 -23.20 -21.96 -15.13
C GLY A 104 -23.52 -20.50 -14.82
N LYS A 105 -23.48 -19.70 -15.89
CA LYS A 105 -23.99 -18.33 -16.08
C LYS A 105 -24.87 -17.80 -14.93
N SER A 106 -24.26 -17.17 -13.93
CA SER A 106 -24.94 -16.22 -13.05
C SER A 106 -24.30 -14.84 -13.22
N LYS A 107 -25.10 -13.89 -13.71
CA LYS A 107 -24.71 -12.50 -13.97
C LYS A 107 -24.64 -11.74 -12.64
N SER A 108 -23.45 -11.55 -12.05
CA SER A 108 -23.26 -10.49 -11.03
C SER A 108 -21.79 -10.10 -10.67
N HIS A 109 -20.75 -10.89 -10.96
CA HIS A 109 -19.42 -10.66 -10.37
C HIS A 109 -18.36 -9.95 -11.25
N SER A 110 -18.75 -9.01 -12.12
CA SER A 110 -17.80 -8.32 -13.02
C SER A 110 -16.95 -7.23 -12.34
N SER A 111 -17.44 -6.60 -11.27
CA SER A 111 -16.82 -5.40 -10.67
C SER A 111 -15.56 -5.72 -9.85
N LEU A 112 -15.66 -6.60 -8.86
CA LEU A 112 -14.53 -6.96 -7.96
C LEU A 112 -13.37 -7.61 -8.72
N HIS A 113 -13.66 -8.52 -9.65
CA HIS A 113 -12.63 -9.19 -10.44
C HIS A 113 -11.91 -8.23 -11.40
N GLY A 114 -12.60 -7.21 -11.93
CA GLY A 114 -12.01 -6.15 -12.75
C GLY A 114 -11.06 -5.25 -11.95
N VAL A 115 -11.49 -4.80 -10.76
CA VAL A 115 -10.67 -4.02 -9.83
C VAL A 115 -9.41 -4.80 -9.44
N LEU A 116 -9.58 -6.06 -9.04
CA LEU A 116 -8.50 -6.95 -8.65
C LEU A 116 -7.47 -7.15 -9.78
N LYS A 117 -7.91 -7.40 -11.03
CA LYS A 117 -7.00 -7.54 -12.18
C LYS A 117 -6.21 -6.26 -12.48
N SER A 118 -6.79 -5.08 -12.25
CA SER A 118 -6.13 -3.79 -12.45
C SER A 118 -5.01 -3.54 -11.41
N VAL A 119 -5.18 -4.02 -10.18
CA VAL A 119 -4.16 -3.90 -9.12
C VAL A 119 -2.88 -4.65 -9.49
N ARG A 120 -2.97 -5.83 -10.12
CA ARG A 120 -1.83 -6.74 -10.32
C ARG A 120 -0.66 -6.15 -11.12
N GLY A 121 -0.93 -5.47 -12.23
CA GLY A 121 0.11 -5.05 -13.17
C GLY A 121 0.66 -3.66 -12.87
N ALA A 122 -0.25 -2.70 -12.73
CA ALA A 122 0.12 -1.31 -12.55
C ALA A 122 0.63 -1.04 -11.13
N ALA A 123 -0.07 -1.50 -10.08
CA ALA A 123 0.27 -1.11 -8.71
C ALA A 123 1.64 -1.67 -8.26
N ILE A 124 1.93 -2.94 -8.56
CA ILE A 124 3.23 -3.55 -8.19
C ILE A 124 4.39 -2.90 -8.96
N ALA A 125 4.21 -2.63 -10.25
CA ALA A 125 5.23 -1.97 -11.06
C ALA A 125 5.51 -0.54 -10.57
N GLU A 126 4.46 0.22 -10.25
CA GLU A 126 4.60 1.57 -9.67
C GLU A 126 5.26 1.53 -8.29
N LEU A 127 4.90 0.59 -7.41
CA LEU A 127 5.55 0.42 -6.11
C LEU A 127 7.06 0.14 -6.25
N GLN A 128 7.45 -0.72 -7.19
CA GLN A 128 8.86 -1.02 -7.47
C GLN A 128 9.58 0.20 -8.03
N ALA A 129 8.96 0.92 -8.97
CA ALA A 129 9.53 2.12 -9.55
C ALA A 129 9.71 3.24 -8.51
N ASN A 130 8.71 3.45 -7.64
CA ASN A 130 8.77 4.43 -6.57
C ASN A 130 9.85 4.05 -5.53
N SER A 131 9.94 2.77 -5.16
CA SER A 131 10.97 2.28 -4.23
C SER A 131 12.39 2.55 -4.77
N GLN A 132 12.61 2.31 -6.06
CA GLN A 132 13.89 2.59 -6.70
C GLN A 132 14.18 4.09 -6.79
N ARG A 133 13.20 4.94 -7.11
CA ARG A 133 13.40 6.39 -7.19
C ARG A 133 13.78 7.03 -5.85
N TRP A 134 13.25 6.52 -4.74
CA TRP A 134 13.69 6.96 -3.41
C TRP A 134 15.17 6.67 -3.14
N ILE A 135 15.77 5.68 -3.81
CA ILE A 135 17.22 5.45 -3.78
C ILE A 135 17.89 6.47 -4.72
N ASP A 136 17.48 6.49 -5.98
CA ASP A 136 18.15 7.25 -7.04
C ASP A 136 18.18 8.77 -6.78
N ASP A 137 17.13 9.32 -6.17
CA ASP A 137 16.98 10.76 -5.93
C ASP A 137 17.59 11.22 -4.57
N HIS A 138 17.97 10.29 -3.69
CA HIS A 138 18.39 10.60 -2.31
C HIS A 138 19.72 9.93 -1.86
N ASP A 139 20.36 9.10 -2.68
CA ASP A 139 21.78 8.66 -2.56
C ASP A 139 22.76 9.69 -3.16
#